data_AF-B4IN55-F1
#
_entry.id   AF-B4IN55-F1
#
_cell.length_a   1.000
_cell.length_b   1.000
_cell.length_c   1.000
_cell.angle_alpha   90.00
_cell.angle_beta   90.00
_cell.angle_gamma   90.00
#
_symmetry.space_group_name_H-M   'P 1'
#
loop_
_entity.id
_entity.type
_entity.pdbx_description
1 polymer ?
#
loop_
_entity_poly.entity_id
_entity_poly.type
_entity_poly.pdbx_seq_one_letter_code
_entity_poly.pdbx_strand_id
1 'polypeptide(L)'
;MDSKLQLRKRGTVRIVYPTAVQYSKPVAEEKIGGTSETIEQQATQAMAKLLQKLGSKPSNPGSLNSVNIYRQEHIDVWTDLWATGFTISTSKAENSLNGDRINATMYAVLSQVLIQKIRINGLLFLIK
;
A
#
# COMPACT_ATOMS: atom_id res chain seq x y z
N MET A 1 -22.56 24.12 1.61
CA MET A 1 -22.23 22.69 1.68
C MET A 1 -22.48 22.25 3.10
N ASP A 2 -23.54 21.48 3.35
CA ASP A 2 -23.89 21.03 4.70
C ASP A 2 -22.88 19.98 5.20
N SER A 3 -21.98 20.39 6.10
CA SER A 3 -20.92 19.56 6.69
C SER A 3 -21.42 18.66 7.83
N LYS A 4 -22.62 18.07 7.73
CA LYS A 4 -23.22 17.30 8.83
C LYS A 4 -23.49 15.84 8.43
N LEU A 5 -22.76 14.92 9.05
CA LEU A 5 -23.00 13.49 8.94
C LEU A 5 -24.11 13.06 9.91
N GLN A 6 -25.23 12.57 9.39
CA GLN A 6 -26.32 12.03 10.20
C GLN A 6 -26.21 10.50 10.31
N LEU A 7 -26.08 9.99 11.54
CA LEU A 7 -26.01 8.55 11.81
C LEU A 7 -27.42 7.99 12.08
N ARG A 8 -27.74 6.84 11.48
CA ARG A 8 -28.97 6.11 11.79
C ARG A 8 -28.80 5.28 13.06
N LYS A 9 -29.87 5.09 13.83
CA LYS A 9 -29.90 4.14 14.96
C LYS A 9 -29.52 2.74 14.46
N ARG A 10 -28.48 2.14 15.05
CA ARG A 10 -27.88 0.85 14.63
C ARG A 10 -27.34 0.83 13.18
N GLY A 11 -27.02 1.99 12.60
CA GLY A 11 -26.35 2.09 11.31
C GLY A 11 -24.84 2.20 11.46
N THR A 12 -24.11 1.69 10.47
CA THR A 12 -22.65 1.88 10.35
C THR A 12 -22.38 2.89 9.24
N VAL A 13 -21.59 3.92 9.54
CA VAL A 13 -21.00 4.78 8.52
C VAL A 13 -19.52 4.45 8.40
N ARG A 14 -19.08 4.22 7.18
CA ARG A 14 -17.67 4.02 6.85
C ARG A 14 -17.17 5.24 6.11
N ILE A 15 -16.13 5.86 6.65
CA ILE A 15 -15.44 6.98 6.02
C ILE A 15 -14.11 6.48 5.45
N VAL A 16 -13.80 6.87 4.21
CA VAL A 16 -12.56 6.50 3.52
C VAL A 16 -11.83 7.78 3.17
N TYR A 17 -10.60 7.92 3.66
CA TYR A 17 -9.73 9.07 3.42
C TYR A 17 -8.53 8.63 2.57
N PRO A 18 -8.62 8.71 1.24
CA PRO A 18 -7.48 8.43 0.41
C PRO A 18 -6.44 9.55 0.49
N THR A 19 -5.16 9.20 0.43
CA THR A 19 -4.05 10.15 0.45
C THR A 19 -3.06 9.77 -0.65
N ALA A 20 -2.67 10.76 -1.47
CA ALA A 20 -1.62 10.61 -2.46
C ALA A 20 -0.46 11.52 -2.05
N VAL A 21 0.74 10.93 -1.91
CA VAL A 21 1.95 11.65 -1.53
C VAL A 21 2.95 11.53 -2.67
N GLN A 22 3.39 12.67 -3.20
CA GLN A 22 4.39 12.74 -4.26
C GLN A 22 5.61 13.48 -3.74
N TYR A 23 6.75 12.79 -3.67
CA TYR A 23 8.02 13.39 -3.30
C TYR A 23 8.78 13.82 -4.55
N SER A 24 9.49 14.95 -4.47
CA SER A 24 10.53 15.28 -5.43
C SER A 24 11.85 14.60 -5.09
N LYS A 25 12.73 14.52 -6.09
CA LYS A 25 14.16 14.36 -5.85
C LYS A 25 14.71 15.64 -5.21
N PRO A 26 15.88 15.60 -4.55
CA PRO A 26 16.55 16.82 -4.10
C PRO A 26 16.62 17.85 -5.23
N VAL A 27 16.14 19.06 -4.97
CA VAL A 27 16.05 20.16 -5.95
C VAL A 27 16.94 21.29 -5.48
N ALA A 28 17.70 21.91 -6.41
CA ALA A 28 18.41 23.15 -6.13
C ALA A 28 17.42 24.31 -5.92
N GLU A 29 17.77 25.28 -5.06
CA GLU A 29 16.85 26.35 -4.63
C GLU A 29 16.24 27.13 -5.80
N GLU A 30 17.02 27.36 -6.86
CA GLU A 30 16.62 28.08 -8.07
C GLU A 30 15.46 27.42 -8.83
N LYS A 31 15.26 26.10 -8.66
CA LYS A 31 14.26 25.31 -9.40
C LYS A 31 13.06 24.92 -8.56
N ILE A 32 12.94 25.41 -7.32
CA ILE A 32 11.85 25.07 -6.41
C ILE A 32 10.49 25.44 -7.01
N GLY A 33 10.36 26.65 -7.57
CA GLY A 33 9.08 27.15 -8.11
C GLY A 33 8.48 26.23 -9.18
N GLY A 34 9.23 25.96 -10.26
CA GLY A 34 8.77 25.09 -11.34
C GLY A 34 8.60 23.62 -10.93
N THR A 35 9.39 23.15 -9.96
CA THR A 35 9.27 21.78 -9.45
C THR A 35 8.02 21.61 -8.58
N SER A 36 7.66 22.61 -7.77
CA SER A 36 6.46 22.58 -6.93
C SER A 36 5.19 22.39 -7.76
N GLU A 37 5.03 23.18 -8.82
CA GLU A 37 3.87 23.07 -9.71
C GLU A 37 3.81 21.69 -10.37
N THR A 38 4.96 21.18 -10.81
CA THR A 38 5.06 19.84 -11.42
C THR A 38 4.65 18.75 -10.41
N ILE A 39 5.11 18.82 -9.17
CA ILE A 39 4.76 17.85 -8.12
C ILE A 39 3.27 17.92 -7.79
N GLU A 40 2.72 19.12 -7.68
CA GLU A 40 1.30 19.34 -7.38
C GLU A 40 0.41 18.75 -8.49
N GLN A 41 0.77 18.98 -9.75
CA GLN A 41 0.09 18.38 -10.89
C GLN A 41 0.17 16.84 -10.84
N GLN A 42 1.35 16.28 -10.54
CA GLN A 42 1.53 14.83 -10.40
C GLN A 42 0.69 14.25 -9.26
N ALA A 43 0.69 14.90 -8.09
CA ALA A 43 -0.11 14.49 -6.94
C ALA A 43 -1.61 14.53 -7.25
N THR A 44 -2.07 15.57 -7.94
CA THR A 44 -3.46 15.73 -8.38
C THR A 44 -3.85 14.65 -9.38
N GLN A 45 -2.98 14.34 -10.35
CA GLN A 45 -3.20 13.26 -11.31
C GLN A 45 -3.26 11.88 -10.62
N ALA A 46 -2.38 11.64 -9.64
CA ALA A 46 -2.41 10.40 -8.85
C ALA A 46 -3.70 10.28 -8.06
N MET A 47 -4.16 11.37 -7.43
CA MET A 47 -5.44 11.42 -6.72
C MET A 47 -6.63 11.21 -7.66
N ALA A 48 -6.63 11.82 -8.85
CA ALA A 48 -7.69 11.63 -9.84
C ALA A 48 -7.81 10.17 -10.29
N LYS A 49 -6.69 9.51 -10.60
CA LYS A 49 -6.64 8.08 -10.90
C LYS A 49 -7.15 7.24 -9.73
N LEU A 50 -6.75 7.62 -8.51
CA LEU A 50 -7.16 6.92 -7.30
C LEU A 50 -8.69 6.98 -7.13
N LEU A 51 -9.26 8.18 -7.23
CA LEU A 51 -10.70 8.43 -7.10
C LEU A 51 -11.49 7.76 -8.22
N GLN A 52 -10.99 7.75 -9.45
CA GLN A 52 -11.60 7.02 -10.56
C GLN A 52 -11.72 5.53 -10.24
N LYS A 53 -10.63 4.92 -9.74
CA LYS A 53 -10.61 3.51 -9.34
C LYS A 53 -11.44 3.23 -8.08
N LEU A 54 -11.61 4.23 -7.20
CA LEU A 54 -12.54 4.15 -6.07
C LEU A 54 -14.01 4.24 -6.50
N GLY A 55 -14.30 5.07 -7.50
CA GLY A 55 -15.65 5.36 -8.01
C GLY A 55 -16.13 4.43 -9.12
N SER A 56 -15.28 3.58 -9.71
CA SER A 56 -15.70 2.60 -10.72
C SER A 56 -16.76 1.66 -10.13
N LYS A 57 -17.97 1.74 -10.70
CA LYS A 57 -19.18 1.06 -10.23
C LYS A 57 -18.93 -0.46 -10.13
N PRO A 58 -19.21 -1.10 -8.99
CA PRO A 58 -19.23 -2.55 -8.91
C PRO A 58 -20.35 -3.08 -9.82
N SER A 59 -20.10 -4.18 -10.52
CA SER A 59 -21.10 -4.93 -11.29
C SER A 59 -22.26 -5.46 -10.42
N ASN A 60 -22.09 -5.46 -9.09
CA ASN A 60 -23.11 -5.85 -8.11
C ASN A 60 -23.45 -4.69 -7.15
N PRO A 61 -24.74 -4.30 -7.03
CA PRO A 61 -25.20 -3.28 -6.10
C PRO A 61 -25.10 -3.82 -4.66
N GLY A 62 -23.98 -3.54 -4.00
CA GLY A 62 -23.68 -4.01 -2.65
C GLY A 62 -22.19 -4.23 -2.38
N SER A 63 -21.34 -4.25 -3.42
CA SER A 63 -19.92 -4.54 -3.23
C SER A 63 -19.06 -3.29 -3.09
N LEU A 64 -18.46 -3.10 -1.92
CA LEU A 64 -17.39 -2.15 -1.59
C LEU A 64 -16.05 -2.53 -2.27
N ASN A 65 -16.09 -3.00 -3.52
CA ASN A 65 -14.96 -3.63 -4.20
C ASN A 65 -13.74 -2.72 -4.31
N SER A 66 -13.90 -1.40 -4.38
CA SER A 66 -12.77 -0.54 -4.76
C SER A 66 -11.71 -0.33 -3.67
N VAL A 67 -12.08 -0.24 -2.38
CA VAL A 67 -11.09 -0.27 -1.28
C VAL A 67 -10.47 -1.66 -1.14
N ASN A 68 -11.26 -2.71 -1.42
CA ASN A 68 -10.75 -4.07 -1.43
C ASN A 68 -9.72 -4.29 -2.53
N ILE A 69 -9.82 -3.61 -3.68
CA ILE A 69 -8.81 -3.68 -4.75
C ILE A 69 -7.45 -3.17 -4.24
N TYR A 70 -7.38 -2.00 -3.61
CA TYR A 70 -6.10 -1.50 -3.07
C TYR A 70 -5.55 -2.38 -1.96
N ARG A 71 -6.43 -2.95 -1.13
CA ARG A 71 -6.02 -3.94 -0.13
C ARG A 71 -5.46 -5.19 -0.81
N GLN A 72 -6.11 -5.69 -1.86
CA GLN A 72 -5.68 -6.88 -2.57
C GLN A 72 -4.34 -6.63 -3.26
N GLU A 73 -4.17 -5.50 -3.96
CA GLU A 73 -2.88 -5.13 -4.56
C GLU A 73 -1.77 -5.03 -3.53
N HIS A 74 -2.06 -4.51 -2.33
CA HIS A 74 -1.10 -4.52 -1.23
C HIS A 74 -0.75 -5.94 -0.81
N ILE A 75 -1.75 -6.82 -0.62
CA ILE A 75 -1.56 -8.23 -0.27
C ILE A 75 -0.72 -8.94 -1.34
N ASP A 76 -0.99 -8.70 -2.63
CA ASP A 76 -0.31 -9.35 -3.73
C ASP A 76 1.18 -8.96 -3.75
N VAL A 77 1.48 -7.65 -3.68
CA VAL A 77 2.87 -7.16 -3.59
C VAL A 77 3.58 -7.70 -2.35
N TRP A 78 2.88 -7.79 -1.21
CA TRP A 78 3.44 -8.35 0.02
C TRP A 78 3.68 -9.85 -0.07
N THR A 79 2.78 -10.58 -0.69
CA THR A 79 2.93 -12.03 -0.91
C THR A 79 4.12 -12.31 -1.80
N ASP A 80 4.28 -11.54 -2.89
CA ASP A 80 5.43 -11.63 -3.79
C ASP A 80 6.75 -11.32 -3.07
N LEU A 81 6.77 -10.30 -2.20
CA LEU A 81 7.98 -9.97 -1.45
C LEU A 81 8.32 -11.02 -0.38
N TRP A 82 7.30 -11.62 0.24
CA TRP A 82 7.48 -12.68 1.23
C TRP A 82 7.83 -14.04 0.60
N ALA A 83 7.70 -14.21 -0.72
CA ALA A 83 8.06 -15.44 -1.44
C ALA A 83 9.58 -15.74 -1.48
N THR A 84 10.40 -15.06 -0.68
CA THR A 84 11.86 -15.23 -0.55
C THR A 84 12.30 -16.59 0.04
N GLY A 85 11.39 -17.55 0.23
CA GLY A 85 11.72 -18.93 0.59
C GLY A 85 12.06 -19.15 2.07
N PHE A 86 11.93 -18.13 2.92
CA PHE A 86 12.12 -18.26 4.36
C PHE A 86 10.79 -18.56 5.07
N THR A 87 10.62 -19.81 5.52
CA THR A 87 9.47 -20.22 6.34
C THR A 87 9.88 -20.26 7.81
N ILE A 88 9.26 -19.42 8.64
CA ILE A 88 9.47 -19.45 10.09
C ILE A 88 8.52 -20.50 10.66
N SER A 89 9.09 -21.56 11.24
CA SER A 89 8.31 -22.59 11.94
C SER A 89 7.45 -21.93 13.03
N THR A 90 6.14 -22.17 13.01
CA THR A 90 5.18 -21.68 14.01
C THR A 90 5.27 -22.51 15.29
N SER A 91 6.45 -22.50 15.92
CA SER A 91 6.61 -23.16 17.21
C SER A 91 5.84 -22.39 18.28
N LYS A 92 4.74 -22.98 18.77
CA LYS A 92 3.93 -22.48 19.89
C LYS A 92 4.49 -22.90 21.25
N ALA A 93 5.66 -23.54 21.30
CA ALA A 93 6.25 -24.00 22.54
C ALA A 93 6.70 -22.79 23.38
N GLU A 94 6.47 -22.88 24.69
CA GLU A 94 6.90 -21.89 25.67
C GLU A 94 8.43 -21.73 25.56
N ASN A 95 8.91 -20.49 25.42
CA ASN A 95 10.32 -20.14 25.16
C ASN A 95 10.91 -20.59 23.81
N SER A 96 10.10 -21.08 22.87
CA SER A 96 10.57 -21.35 21.51
C SER A 96 10.43 -20.12 20.60
N LEU A 97 11.32 -20.05 19.62
CA LEU A 97 11.55 -18.92 18.72
C LEU A 97 10.28 -18.13 18.35
N ASN A 98 10.24 -16.88 18.81
CA ASN A 98 9.10 -15.96 18.73
C ASN A 98 8.69 -15.65 17.27
N GLY A 99 7.87 -16.50 16.65
CA GLY A 99 7.35 -16.28 15.29
C GLY A 99 6.78 -14.88 15.09
N ASP A 100 6.11 -14.33 16.10
CA ASP A 100 5.60 -12.94 16.09
C ASP A 100 6.71 -11.90 16.03
N ARG A 101 7.81 -12.07 16.79
CA ARG A 101 8.94 -11.13 16.76
C ARG A 101 9.70 -11.22 15.44
N ILE A 102 9.83 -12.42 14.87
CA ILE A 102 10.47 -12.57 13.57
C ILE A 102 9.57 -11.97 12.48
N ASN A 103 8.27 -12.22 12.50
CA ASN A 103 7.31 -11.60 11.57
C ASN A 103 7.33 -10.07 11.68
N ALA A 104 7.36 -9.52 12.89
CA ALA A 104 7.49 -8.08 13.12
C ALA A 104 8.82 -7.52 12.60
N THR A 105 9.92 -8.25 12.82
CA THR A 105 11.25 -7.85 12.33
C THR A 105 11.31 -7.87 10.81
N MET A 106 10.82 -8.94 10.17
CA MET A 106 10.73 -9.05 8.71
C MET A 106 9.87 -7.94 8.13
N TYR A 107 8.70 -7.65 8.74
CA TYR A 107 7.87 -6.53 8.34
C TYR A 107 8.62 -5.20 8.45
N ALA A 108 9.31 -4.95 9.56
CA ALA A 108 10.08 -3.73 9.77
C ALA A 108 11.20 -3.56 8.74
N VAL A 109 11.95 -4.62 8.45
CA VAL A 109 13.04 -4.59 7.46
C VAL A 109 12.49 -4.39 6.05
N LEU A 110 11.53 -5.20 5.63
CA LEU A 110 10.99 -5.18 4.27
C LEU A 110 10.20 -3.90 3.97
N SER A 111 9.57 -3.28 4.96
CA SER A 111 8.83 -2.02 4.79
C SER A 111 9.73 -0.78 4.67
N GLN A 112 10.98 -0.87 5.11
CA GLN A 112 11.94 0.24 5.09
C GLN A 112 12.81 0.25 3.82
N VAL A 113 13.06 -0.91 3.21
CA VAL A 113 13.88 -0.99 2.00
C VAL A 113 12.97 -0.83 0.78
N LEU A 114 13.13 0.28 0.05
CA LEU A 114 12.51 0.46 -1.26
C LEU A 114 13.10 -0.56 -2.24
N ILE A 115 12.49 -1.74 -2.34
CA ILE A 115 12.75 -2.63 -3.46
C ILE A 115 11.91 -2.08 -4.62
N GLN A 116 12.46 -1.07 -5.30
CA GLN A 116 11.99 -0.72 -6.64
C GLN A 116 12.03 -2.00 -7.45
N LYS A 117 10.88 -2.45 -7.96
CA LYS A 117 10.68 -3.61 -8.83
C LYS A 117 11.99 -3.97 -9.55
N ILE A 118 12.80 -4.82 -8.92
CA ILE A 118 13.97 -5.37 -9.58
C ILE A 118 13.34 -6.37 -10.52
N ARG A 119 13.19 -5.99 -11.78
CA ARG A 119 12.97 -6.95 -12.84
C ARG A 119 14.25 -7.77 -12.90
N ILE A 120 14.35 -8.78 -12.04
CA ILE A 120 15.42 -9.77 -12.10
C ILE A 120 15.12 -10.56 -13.37
N ASN A 121 15.61 -10.06 -14.51
CA ASN A 121 15.67 -10.82 -15.73
C ASN A 121 16.61 -12.01 -15.44
N GLY A 122 16.00 -13.17 -15.21
CA GLY A 122 16.65 -14.47 -15.26
C GLY A 122 17.92 -14.60 -14.43
N LEU A 123 17.78 -14.87 -13.13
CA LEU A 123 18.77 -15.71 -12.48
C LEU A 123 18.04 -16.71 -11.57
N LEU A 124 17.88 -17.91 -12.12
CA LEU A 124 17.46 -19.10 -11.41
C LEU A 124 18.56 -19.43 -10.38
N PHE A 125 18.36 -19.07 -9.11
CA PHE A 125 19.16 -19.65 -8.04
C PHE A 125 18.57 -21.01 -7.69
N LEU A 126 19.19 -22.06 -8.23
CA LEU A 126 19.05 -23.42 -7.74
C LEU A 126 19.86 -23.51 -6.43
N ILE A 127 19.19 -23.67 -5.30
CA ILE A 127 19.84 -24.12 -4.07
C ILE A 127 19.53 -25.61 -3.96
N LYS A 128 20.60 -26.41 -4.03
CA LYS A 128 20.60 -27.83 -3.66
C LYS A 128 20.40 -27.98 -2.16
#